data_AF-A0A948T3C5-F1
#
_entry.id   AF-A0A948T3C5-F1
#
_cell.length_a   1.000
_cell.length_b   1.000
_cell.length_c   1.000
_cell.angle_alpha   90.00
_cell.angle_beta   90.00
_cell.angle_gamma   90.00
#
_symmetry.space_group_name_H-M   'P 1'
#
loop_
_entity.id
_entity.type
_entity.pdbx_description
1 polymer ?
#
loop_
_entity_poly.entity_id
_entity_poly.type
_entity_poly.pdbx_seq_one_letter_code
_entity_poly.pdbx_strand_id
1 'polypeptide(L)'
;MRECGILMPISSLPGPYGIGSFGKEAYKFVDFLAQAGQQVWQILPLSPTGYGDSPYQSGSAFAGNPYFIDLDDLAEQGLLKEEEYRTLDWGTPDKVDYGKLYQQRFEVLRKAHERFCAWRPEEY
;
A
#
# COMPACT_ATOMS: atom_id res chain seq x y z
N MET A 1 -7.31 28.68 15.22
CA MET A 1 -6.33 28.36 14.16
C MET A 1 -7.13 28.04 12.89
N ARG A 2 -6.70 28.48 11.71
CA ARG A 2 -7.34 28.13 10.42
C ARG A 2 -6.40 27.17 9.70
N GLU A 3 -6.93 26.06 9.20
CA GLU A 3 -6.16 25.00 8.54
C GLU A 3 -6.80 24.65 7.19
N CYS A 4 -6.00 24.14 6.27
CA CYS A 4 -6.44 23.58 4.99
C CYS A 4 -5.72 22.27 4.70
N GLY A 5 -6.27 21.48 3.77
CA GLY A 5 -5.74 20.17 3.46
C GLY A 5 -6.30 19.59 2.17
N ILE A 6 -5.81 18.40 1.84
CA ILE A 6 -6.20 17.64 0.64
C ILE A 6 -6.79 16.30 1.05
N LEU A 7 -7.90 15.91 0.42
CA LEU A 7 -8.43 14.55 0.43
C LEU A 7 -7.74 13.76 -0.69
N MET A 8 -6.99 12.73 -0.31
CA MET A 8 -6.35 11.81 -1.26
C MET A 8 -6.34 10.41 -0.64
N PRO A 9 -7.10 9.43 -1.17
CA PRO A 9 -6.99 8.04 -0.72
C PRO A 9 -5.59 7.47 -0.97
N ILE A 10 -5.11 6.57 -0.10
CA ILE A 10 -3.80 5.91 -0.29
C ILE A 10 -3.74 5.17 -1.64
N SER A 11 -4.85 4.52 -2.03
CA SER A 11 -4.95 3.78 -3.28
C SER A 11 -4.76 4.64 -4.54
N SER A 12 -4.94 5.97 -4.42
CA SER A 12 -4.81 6.93 -5.50
C SER A 12 -3.41 7.54 -5.62
N LEU A 13 -2.51 7.26 -4.68
CA LEU A 13 -1.11 7.63 -4.84
C LEU A 13 -0.53 6.91 -6.07
N PRO A 14 0.37 7.56 -6.82
CA PRO A 14 1.07 6.87 -7.90
C PRO A 14 1.90 5.71 -7.32
N GLY A 15 2.12 4.68 -8.13
CA GLY A 15 2.93 3.55 -7.71
C GLY A 15 3.07 2.52 -8.83
N PRO A 16 4.19 1.78 -8.88
CA PRO A 16 4.45 0.80 -9.93
C PRO A 16 3.69 -0.52 -9.74
N TYR A 17 3.10 -0.77 -8.57
CA TYR A 17 2.54 -2.08 -8.18
C TYR A 17 1.01 -2.10 -8.15
N GLY A 18 0.39 -1.41 -9.12
CA GLY A 18 -1.06 -1.47 -9.41
C GLY A 18 -1.97 -0.70 -8.45
N ILE A 19 -1.45 -0.25 -7.31
CA ILE A 19 -2.16 0.57 -6.33
C ILE A 19 -1.16 1.43 -5.55
N GLY A 20 -1.60 2.61 -5.11
CA GLY A 20 -0.84 3.41 -4.16
C GLY A 20 -0.65 2.69 -2.82
N SER A 21 0.48 2.93 -2.16
CA SER A 21 0.88 2.23 -0.93
C SER A 21 1.68 3.15 0.00
N PHE A 22 1.96 2.70 1.22
CA PHE A 22 2.76 3.43 2.21
C PHE A 22 4.27 3.30 1.96
N GLY A 23 4.70 3.67 0.76
CA GLY A 23 6.10 3.71 0.36
C GLY A 23 6.57 5.12 0.00
N LYS A 24 7.60 5.19 -0.85
CA LYS A 24 8.25 6.44 -1.28
C LYS A 24 7.28 7.51 -1.80
N GLU A 25 6.23 7.12 -2.53
CA GLU A 25 5.26 8.07 -3.08
C GLU A 25 4.36 8.70 -2.00
N ALA A 26 4.10 8.00 -0.89
CA ALA A 26 3.41 8.58 0.26
C ALA A 26 4.26 9.67 0.93
N TYR A 27 5.56 9.42 1.13
CA TYR A 27 6.49 10.42 1.65
C TYR A 27 6.58 11.65 0.73
N LYS A 28 6.72 11.44 -0.58
CA LYS A 28 6.70 12.54 -1.56
C LYS A 28 5.41 13.35 -1.51
N PHE A 29 4.27 12.70 -1.31
CA PHE A 29 3.00 13.39 -1.18
C PHE A 29 2.93 14.24 0.09
N VAL A 30 3.44 13.73 1.21
CA VAL A 30 3.57 14.51 2.46
C VAL A 30 4.52 15.71 2.27
N ASP A 31 5.66 15.52 1.60
CA ASP A 31 6.59 16.61 1.27
C ASP A 31 5.91 17.67 0.39
N PHE A 32 5.10 17.24 -0.59
CA PHE A 32 4.30 18.14 -1.42
C PHE A 32 3.29 18.93 -0.58
N LEU A 33 2.57 18.29 0.34
CA LEU A 33 1.63 18.96 1.25
C LEU A 33 2.34 20.01 2.10
N ALA A 34 3.49 19.66 2.68
CA ALA A 34 4.29 20.58 3.49
C ALA A 34 4.76 21.80 2.67
N GLN A 35 5.28 21.57 1.46
CA GLN A 35 5.71 22.63 0.54
C GLN A 35 4.55 23.53 0.09
N ALA A 36 3.36 22.96 -0.07
CA ALA A 36 2.14 23.69 -0.42
C ALA A 36 1.44 24.35 0.77
N GLY A 37 2.01 24.27 1.98
CA GLY A 37 1.43 24.82 3.21
C GLY A 37 0.14 24.12 3.67
N GLN A 38 -0.14 22.92 3.16
CA GLN A 38 -1.26 22.10 3.59
C GLN A 38 -0.93 21.45 4.93
N GLN A 39 -1.87 21.49 5.86
CA GLN A 39 -1.68 21.00 7.23
C GLN A 39 -2.40 19.68 7.49
N VAL A 40 -3.37 19.32 6.63
CA VAL A 40 -4.18 18.12 6.78
C VAL A 40 -4.11 17.27 5.51
N TRP A 41 -3.87 15.97 5.70
CA TRP A 41 -4.13 14.94 4.69
C TRP A 41 -5.32 14.11 5.15
N GLN A 42 -6.44 14.22 4.44
CA GLN A 42 -7.60 13.36 4.66
C GLN A 42 -7.50 12.11 3.77
N ILE A 43 -7.76 10.95 4.36
CA ILE A 43 -7.76 9.65 3.69
C ILE A 43 -9.12 8.95 3.85
N LEU A 44 -9.37 7.93 3.04
CA LEU A 44 -10.48 6.99 3.22
C LEU A 44 -10.10 5.92 4.27
N PRO A 45 -11.06 5.12 4.79
CA PRO A 45 -10.74 4.06 5.73
C PRO A 45 -9.65 3.11 5.21
N LEU A 46 -8.75 2.72 6.11
CA LEU A 46 -7.58 1.88 5.81
C LEU A 46 -7.84 0.38 5.99
N SER A 47 -9.08 0.01 6.28
CA SER A 47 -9.43 -1.38 6.57
C SER A 47 -9.43 -2.25 5.30
N PRO A 48 -9.21 -3.58 5.42
CA PRO A 48 -9.27 -4.49 4.29
C PRO A 48 -10.60 -4.37 3.53
N THR A 49 -10.51 -4.32 2.20
CA THR A 49 -11.70 -4.25 1.36
C THR A 49 -12.24 -5.64 1.04
N GLY A 50 -13.57 -5.81 1.09
CA GLY A 50 -14.25 -7.03 0.66
C GLY A 50 -14.64 -7.00 -0.82
N TYR A 51 -15.62 -7.84 -1.18
CA TYR A 51 -16.22 -7.84 -2.52
C TYR A 51 -16.82 -6.46 -2.84
N GLY A 52 -16.39 -5.86 -3.95
CA GLY A 52 -16.77 -4.50 -4.36
C GLY A 52 -15.74 -3.42 -4.00
N ASP A 53 -14.61 -3.80 -3.38
CA ASP A 53 -13.41 -2.97 -3.18
C ASP A 53 -13.64 -1.66 -2.41
N SER A 54 -14.79 -1.56 -1.73
CA SER A 54 -15.18 -0.37 -0.99
C SER A 54 -14.44 -0.30 0.35
N PRO A 55 -13.75 0.81 0.66
CA PRO A 55 -13.10 1.00 1.95
C PRO A 55 -14.11 1.09 3.12
N TYR A 56 -15.41 1.24 2.82
CA TYR A 56 -16.49 1.26 3.81
C TYR A 56 -17.11 -0.11 4.08
N GLN A 57 -16.67 -1.16 3.38
CA GLN A 57 -17.19 -2.51 3.51
C GLN A 57 -16.06 -3.49 3.83
N SER A 58 -15.61 -3.45 5.08
CA SER A 58 -14.54 -4.29 5.61
C SER A 58 -15.07 -5.38 6.53
N GLY A 59 -14.40 -6.54 6.53
CA GLY A 59 -14.60 -7.61 7.52
C GLY A 59 -13.97 -7.32 8.88
N SER A 60 -13.22 -6.22 9.02
CA SER A 60 -12.57 -5.80 10.27
C SER A 60 -12.58 -4.28 10.43
N ALA A 61 -12.88 -3.80 11.63
CA ALA A 61 -12.77 -2.38 11.98
C ALA A 61 -11.35 -1.98 12.43
N PHE A 62 -10.45 -2.93 12.63
CA PHE A 62 -9.14 -2.70 13.24
C PHE A 62 -7.95 -3.04 12.34
N ALA A 63 -8.10 -4.00 11.43
CA ALA A 63 -7.02 -4.41 10.54
C ALA A 63 -6.67 -3.31 9.54
N GLY A 64 -5.41 -3.28 9.10
CA GLY A 64 -4.97 -2.50 7.94
C GLY A 64 -5.09 -3.31 6.65
N ASN A 65 -5.30 -2.63 5.53
CA ASN A 65 -5.42 -3.25 4.21
C ASN A 65 -4.03 -3.70 3.69
N PRO A 66 -3.80 -5.01 3.44
CA PRO A 66 -2.52 -5.52 2.94
C PRO A 66 -2.10 -4.92 1.59
N TYR A 67 -3.05 -4.39 0.81
CA TYR A 67 -2.76 -3.71 -0.45
C TYR A 67 -1.92 -2.45 -0.29
N PHE A 68 -1.82 -1.88 0.91
CA PHE A 68 -1.03 -0.66 1.13
C PHE A 68 0.38 -0.93 1.67
N ILE A 69 0.78 -2.20 1.80
CA ILE A 69 2.16 -2.57 2.12
C ILE A 69 3.05 -2.27 0.90
N ASP A 70 4.14 -1.55 1.10
CA ASP A 70 5.12 -1.30 0.05
C ASP A 70 6.01 -2.53 -0.18
N LEU A 71 6.18 -2.92 -1.44
CA LEU A 71 6.93 -4.12 -1.81
C LEU A 71 8.44 -3.88 -1.90
N ASP A 72 8.86 -2.64 -2.16
CA ASP A 72 10.27 -2.26 -2.16
C ASP A 72 10.82 -2.26 -0.74
N ASP A 73 10.06 -1.75 0.25
CA ASP A 73 10.44 -1.81 1.67
C ASP A 73 10.66 -3.26 2.16
N LEU A 74 9.83 -4.20 1.70
CA LEU A 74 10.01 -5.62 2.00
C LEU A 74 11.26 -6.21 1.31
N ALA A 75 11.60 -5.73 0.11
CA ALA A 75 12.82 -6.14 -0.58
C ALA A 75 14.07 -5.59 0.11
N GLU A 76 14.05 -4.33 0.56
CA GLU A 76 15.12 -3.71 1.35
C GLU A 76 15.38 -4.47 2.66
N GLN A 77 14.33 -5.02 3.28
CA GLN A 77 14.43 -5.88 4.47
C GLN A 77 14.87 -7.32 4.15
N GLY A 78 15.11 -7.67 2.88
CA GLY A 78 15.50 -9.02 2.45
C GLY A 78 14.35 -10.05 2.51
N LEU A 79 13.11 -9.60 2.70
CA LEU A 79 11.92 -10.46 2.74
C LEU A 79 11.39 -10.75 1.33
N LEU A 80 11.69 -9.91 0.35
CA LEU A 80 11.40 -10.12 -1.07
C LEU A 80 12.66 -9.98 -1.91
N LYS A 81 12.65 -10.61 -3.09
CA LYS A 81 13.59 -10.29 -4.16
C LYS A 81 12.87 -9.50 -5.24
N GLU A 82 13.55 -8.53 -5.82
CA GLU A 82 12.98 -7.62 -6.81
C GLU A 82 12.33 -8.35 -8.00
N GLU A 83 12.96 -9.42 -8.48
CA GLU A 83 12.46 -10.22 -9.60
C GLU A 83 11.11 -10.89 -9.32
N GLU A 84 10.74 -11.08 -8.05
CA GLU A 84 9.53 -11.80 -7.64
C GLU A 84 8.25 -10.97 -7.76
N TYR A 85 8.39 -9.65 -7.85
CA TYR A 85 7.24 -8.74 -7.93
C TYR A 85 7.40 -7.68 -9.02
N ARG A 86 8.61 -7.21 -9.35
CA ARG A 86 8.80 -6.19 -10.41
C ARG A 86 8.47 -6.70 -11.82
N THR A 87 8.49 -8.02 -12.04
CA THR A 87 8.24 -8.64 -13.36
C THR A 87 6.77 -8.96 -13.62
N LEU A 88 5.90 -8.78 -12.61
CA LEU A 88 4.48 -9.08 -12.71
C LEU A 88 3.72 -7.96 -13.45
N ASP A 89 2.65 -8.32 -14.13
CA ASP A 89 1.73 -7.37 -14.76
C ASP A 89 0.74 -6.81 -13.73
N TRP A 90 1.08 -5.67 -13.14
CA TRP A 90 0.25 -4.96 -12.16
C TRP A 90 -0.89 -4.13 -12.76
N GLY A 91 -1.14 -4.22 -14.06
CA GLY A 91 -2.13 -3.39 -14.75
C GLY A 91 -1.56 -2.05 -15.22
N THR A 92 -2.45 -1.06 -15.36
CA THR A 92 -2.13 0.26 -15.92
C THR A 92 -2.10 1.33 -14.83
N PRO A 93 -1.29 2.40 -14.99
CA PRO A 93 -1.09 3.39 -13.94
C PRO A 93 -2.29 4.34 -13.72
N ASP A 94 -3.28 4.36 -14.61
CA ASP A 94 -4.43 5.24 -14.58
C ASP A 94 -5.58 4.75 -13.69
N LYS A 95 -5.62 3.45 -13.39
CA LYS A 95 -6.69 2.85 -12.58
C LYS A 95 -6.23 1.58 -11.89
N VAL A 96 -6.68 1.41 -10.64
CA VAL A 96 -6.50 0.16 -9.88
C VAL A 96 -7.33 -0.96 -10.50
N ASP A 97 -6.67 -2.05 -10.88
CA ASP A 97 -7.29 -3.34 -11.21
C ASP A 97 -7.30 -4.23 -9.95
N TYR A 98 -8.38 -4.13 -9.16
CA TYR A 98 -8.51 -4.91 -7.93
C TYR A 98 -8.55 -6.42 -8.14
N GLY A 99 -8.98 -6.89 -9.34
CA GLY A 99 -8.97 -8.30 -9.68
C GLY A 99 -7.55 -8.85 -9.82
N LYS A 100 -6.70 -8.14 -10.59
CA LYS A 100 -5.25 -8.46 -10.68
C LYS A 100 -4.57 -8.32 -9.32
N LEU A 101 -4.87 -7.25 -8.59
CA LEU A 101 -4.27 -6.97 -7.29
C LEU A 101 -4.55 -8.10 -6.29
N TYR A 102 -5.80 -8.58 -6.21
CA TYR A 102 -6.14 -9.69 -5.33
C TYR A 102 -5.34 -10.97 -5.66
N GLN A 103 -5.17 -11.29 -6.94
CA GLN A 103 -4.42 -12.49 -7.34
C GLN A 103 -2.92 -12.38 -7.09
N GLN A 104 -2.32 -11.24 -7.43
CA GLN A 104 -0.86 -11.09 -7.42
C GLN A 104 -0.32 -10.65 -6.06
N ARG A 105 -0.99 -9.70 -5.38
CA ARG A 105 -0.48 -9.08 -4.15
C ARG A 105 -0.34 -10.09 -3.04
N PHE A 106 -1.35 -10.95 -2.85
CA PHE A 106 -1.31 -11.96 -1.80
C PHE A 106 -0.27 -13.06 -2.06
N GLU A 107 -0.04 -13.45 -3.32
CA GLU A 107 1.03 -14.39 -3.68
C GLU A 107 2.42 -13.83 -3.35
N VAL A 108 2.65 -12.54 -3.63
CA VAL A 108 3.91 -11.88 -3.28
C VAL A 108 4.07 -11.76 -1.77
N LEU A 109 3.05 -11.27 -1.06
CA LEU A 109 3.11 -11.09 0.40
C LEU A 109 3.28 -12.43 1.14
N ARG A 110 2.76 -13.53 0.60
CA ARG A 110 2.97 -14.87 1.16
C ARG A 110 4.46 -15.27 1.14
N LYS A 111 5.18 -14.97 0.07
CA LYS A 111 6.64 -15.20 0.01
C LYS A 111 7.39 -14.40 1.08
N ALA A 112 7.03 -13.13 1.25
CA ALA A 112 7.61 -12.27 2.27
C ALA A 112 7.38 -12.85 3.68
N HIS A 113 6.14 -13.26 3.96
CA HIS A 113 5.77 -13.90 5.22
C HIS A 113 6.53 -15.22 5.47
N GLU A 114 6.66 -16.09 4.46
CA GLU A 114 7.42 -17.35 4.57
C GLU A 114 8.89 -17.09 4.94
N ARG A 115 9.54 -16.08 4.32
CA ARG A 115 10.91 -15.69 4.68
C ARG A 115 11.00 -15.10 6.07
N PHE A 116 10.05 -14.25 6.44
CA PHE A 116 9.99 -13.68 7.78
C PHE A 116 9.90 -14.77 8.85
N CYS A 117 9.01 -15.76 8.68
CA CYS A 117 8.87 -16.89 9.61
C CYS A 117 10.12 -17.77 9.70
N ALA A 118 10.86 -17.93 8.60
CA ALA A 118 12.11 -18.69 8.59
C ALA A 118 13.29 -17.97 9.27
N TRP A 119 13.26 -16.63 9.28
CA TRP A 119 14.34 -15.79 9.84
C TRP A 119 14.07 -15.30 11.26
N ARG A 120 12.81 -15.31 11.71
CA ARG A 120 12.27 -14.66 12.93
C ARG A 120 13.31 -14.31 14.02
N PRO A 121 13.71 -13.03 14.16
CA PRO A 121 14.48 -12.58 15.32
C PRO A 121 13.64 -12.71 16.59
N GLU A 122 14.30 -13.01 17.72
CA GLU A 122 13.64 -13.31 19.02
C GLU A 122 12.75 -12.18 19.57
N GLU A 123 12.83 -10.97 19.02
CA GLU A 123 12.13 -9.76 19.50
C GLU A 123 10.75 -9.50 18.86
N TYR A 124 10.23 -10.43 18.04
CA TYR A 124 8.85 -10.40 17.49
C TYR A 124 7.97 -11.57 17.96
#